data_AF-A0A2P5B0W7-F1
#
_entry.id   AF-A0A2P5B0W7-F1
#
_cell.length_a   1.000
_cell.length_b   1.000
_cell.length_c   1.000
_cell.angle_alpha   90.00
_cell.angle_beta   90.00
_cell.angle_gamma   90.00
#
_symmetry.space_group_name_H-M   'P 1'
#
loop_
_entity.id
_entity.type
_entity.pdbx_description
1 polymer ?
#
loop_
_entity_poly.entity_id
_entity_poly.type
_entity_poly.pdbx_seq_one_letter_code
_entity_poly.pdbx_strand_id
1 'polypeptide(L)'
;MQNVRHPIIIDQNYCDRPQHQELNACREQASAVQISNVVYNNITGTSNSKVALKLDCSSHFPCNEILLQNINLRHSNASVTLEALCKNVVFYNIIGRVFPTCSS
;
A
#
# COMPACT_ATOMS: atom_id res chain seq x y z
N MET A 1 12.66 1.19 9.93
CA MET A 1 13.11 1.17 8.51
C MET A 1 13.77 2.48 8.14
N GLN A 2 14.71 2.50 7.20
CA GLN A 2 15.41 3.72 6.77
C GLN A 2 15.51 3.78 5.23
N ASN A 3 15.15 4.91 4.64
CA ASN A 3 15.32 5.23 3.23
C ASN A 3 14.70 4.20 2.25
N VAL A 4 13.53 3.65 2.59
CA VAL A 4 12.85 2.58 1.83
C VAL A 4 11.89 3.16 0.79
N ARG A 5 11.77 2.58 -0.41
CA ARG A 5 10.88 3.10 -1.46
C ARG A 5 9.40 3.12 -1.05
N HIS A 6 8.82 1.96 -0.75
CA HIS A 6 7.44 1.82 -0.26
C HIS A 6 7.46 1.00 1.04
N PRO A 7 7.60 1.64 2.22
CA PRO A 7 7.62 0.94 3.51
C PRO A 7 6.44 -0.02 3.76
N ILE A 8 5.25 0.29 3.23
CA ILE A 8 4.07 -0.59 3.31
C ILE A 8 3.53 -0.77 1.89
N ILE A 9 3.41 -2.02 1.44
CA ILE A 9 2.88 -2.36 0.12
C ILE A 9 1.97 -3.59 0.14
N ILE A 10 0.81 -3.48 -0.51
CA ILE A 10 0.06 -4.59 -1.10
C ILE A 10 -0.08 -4.27 -2.57
N ASP A 11 0.31 -5.19 -3.45
CA ASP A 11 0.25 -5.01 -4.90
C ASP A 11 -0.35 -6.27 -5.54
N GLN A 12 -1.68 -6.27 -5.73
CA GLN A 12 -2.38 -7.33 -6.45
C GLN A 12 -2.27 -7.17 -7.98
N ASN A 13 -1.56 -6.15 -8.46
CA ASN A 13 -1.27 -5.90 -9.87
C ASN A 13 0.23 -6.08 -10.18
N TYR A 14 0.92 -6.88 -9.36
CA TYR A 14 2.35 -7.12 -9.54
C TYR A 14 2.64 -7.76 -10.90
N CYS A 15 3.62 -7.18 -11.61
CA CYS A 15 4.09 -7.67 -12.89
C CYS A 15 5.62 -7.74 -12.88
N ASP A 16 6.15 -8.94 -13.02
CA ASP A 16 7.59 -9.24 -12.98
C ASP A 16 8.28 -9.05 -14.34
N ARG A 17 7.50 -8.98 -15.43
CA ARG A 17 8.01 -8.85 -16.80
C ARG A 17 7.43 -7.62 -17.49
N PRO A 18 8.27 -6.62 -17.84
CA PRO A 18 7.80 -5.45 -18.58
C PRO A 18 7.08 -5.81 -19.89
N GLN A 19 7.53 -6.86 -20.57
CA GLN A 19 6.88 -7.34 -21.80
C GLN A 19 5.44 -7.82 -21.55
N HIS A 20 5.13 -8.36 -20.36
CA HIS A 20 3.77 -8.78 -20.01
C HIS A 20 2.83 -7.58 -19.81
N GLN A 21 3.37 -6.40 -19.50
CA GLN A 21 2.59 -5.18 -19.39
C GLN A 21 2.20 -4.65 -20.77
N GLU A 22 3.11 -4.71 -21.74
CA GLU A 22 2.84 -4.38 -23.16
C GLU A 22 1.85 -5.38 -23.80
N LEU A 23 1.92 -6.65 -23.40
CA LEU A 23 1.02 -7.72 -23.85
C LEU A 23 -0.31 -7.78 -23.07
N ASN A 24 -0.54 -6.85 -22.13
CA ASN A 24 -1.71 -6.81 -21.25
C ASN A 24 -1.91 -8.05 -20.35
N ALA A 25 -0.91 -8.93 -20.24
CA ALA A 25 -0.98 -10.12 -19.42
C ALA A 25 -1.00 -9.82 -17.90
N CYS A 26 -0.53 -8.63 -17.51
CA CYS A 26 -0.58 -8.14 -16.12
C CYS A 26 -1.66 -7.07 -15.88
N ARG A 27 -2.65 -6.94 -16.78
CA ARG A 27 -3.83 -6.14 -16.44
C ARG A 27 -4.58 -6.78 -15.28
N GLU A 28 -5.40 -5.99 -14.62
CA GLU A 28 -6.33 -6.50 -13.63
C GLU A 28 -7.10 -7.71 -14.20
N GLN A 29 -6.95 -8.85 -13.54
CA GLN A 29 -7.57 -10.11 -13.94
C GLN A 29 -8.87 -10.31 -13.17
N ALA A 30 -9.84 -10.99 -13.78
CA ALA A 30 -11.08 -11.37 -13.11
C ALA A 30 -10.84 -12.32 -11.92
N SER A 31 -9.75 -13.10 -11.96
CA SER A 31 -9.27 -13.90 -10.84
C SER A 31 -8.15 -13.15 -10.12
N ALA A 32 -8.31 -12.92 -8.82
CA ALA A 32 -7.26 -12.41 -7.95
C ALA A 32 -7.25 -13.19 -6.63
N VAL A 33 -6.09 -13.20 -5.96
CA VAL A 33 -5.95 -13.82 -4.64
C VAL A 33 -6.68 -12.95 -3.62
N GLN A 34 -7.67 -13.49 -2.90
CA GLN A 34 -8.31 -12.75 -1.81
C GLN A 34 -7.31 -12.48 -0.68
N ILE A 35 -7.17 -11.20 -0.30
CA ILE A 35 -6.39 -10.77 0.86
C ILE A 35 -7.37 -10.27 1.92
N SER A 36 -7.31 -10.83 3.13
CA SER A 36 -8.10 -10.36 4.27
C SER A 36 -7.36 -10.49 5.60
N ASN A 37 -7.83 -9.79 6.63
CA ASN A 37 -7.32 -9.87 8.01
C ASN A 37 -5.81 -9.57 8.14
N VAL A 38 -5.34 -8.54 7.43
CA VAL A 38 -3.96 -8.09 7.49
C VAL A 38 -3.80 -6.98 8.53
N VAL A 39 -2.82 -7.15 9.41
CA VAL A 39 -2.50 -6.17 10.46
C VAL A 39 -1.12 -5.58 10.21
N TYR A 40 -1.05 -4.27 10.05
CA TYR A 40 0.20 -3.50 10.11
C TYR A 40 0.25 -2.76 11.45
N ASN A 41 1.24 -3.08 12.29
CA ASN A 41 1.33 -2.56 13.66
C ASN A 41 2.72 -2.00 13.97
N ASN A 42 2.75 -0.81 14.56
CA ASN A 42 3.94 -0.17 15.15
C ASN A 42 5.09 0.01 14.14
N ILE A 43 4.77 0.55 12.97
CA ILE A 43 5.71 0.73 11.87
C ILE A 43 6.23 2.16 11.86
N THR A 44 7.52 2.35 12.13
CA THR A 44 8.19 3.65 12.07
C THR A 44 9.40 3.61 11.13
N GLY A 45 9.58 4.67 10.33
CA GLY A 45 10.74 4.78 9.47
C GLY A 45 10.68 5.90 8.45
N THR A 46 11.62 5.88 7.51
CA THR A 46 11.67 6.85 6.42
C THR A 46 11.52 6.23 5.05
N SER A 47 10.84 6.96 4.16
CA SER A 47 10.73 6.63 2.73
C SER A 47 11.60 7.56 1.87
N ASN A 48 12.06 7.06 0.73
CA ASN A 48 12.76 7.86 -0.29
C ASN A 48 11.88 8.17 -1.51
N SER A 49 10.60 7.80 -1.45
CA SER A 49 9.62 8.09 -2.49
C SER A 49 8.41 8.80 -1.90
N LYS A 50 7.67 9.54 -2.74
CA LYS A 50 6.51 10.31 -2.29
C LYS A 50 5.41 9.41 -1.73
N VAL A 51 5.17 8.26 -2.36
CA VAL A 51 4.17 7.28 -1.92
C VAL A 51 4.83 6.28 -0.97
N ALA A 52 4.56 6.37 0.33
CA ALA A 52 5.17 5.45 1.30
C ALA A 52 4.28 4.27 1.68
N LEU A 53 2.97 4.44 1.56
CA LEU A 53 1.95 3.43 1.82
C LEU A 53 1.20 3.18 0.50
N LYS A 54 1.36 2.01 -0.11
CA LYS A 54 0.68 1.63 -1.35
C LYS A 54 -0.17 0.38 -1.09
N LEU A 55 -1.49 0.49 -1.09
CA LEU A 55 -2.40 -0.65 -1.06
C LEU A 55 -3.16 -0.66 -2.39
N ASP A 56 -2.69 -1.45 -3.34
CA ASP A 56 -3.20 -1.52 -4.71
C ASP A 56 -3.87 -2.87 -4.93
N CYS A 57 -5.14 -2.94 -4.55
CA CYS A 57 -5.92 -4.16 -4.57
C CYS A 57 -6.84 -4.23 -5.80
N SER A 58 -7.23 -5.43 -6.18
CA SER A 58 -8.17 -5.72 -7.26
C SER A 58 -9.56 -5.22 -6.88
N SER A 59 -10.28 -4.66 -7.86
CA SER A 59 -11.70 -4.33 -7.78
C SER A 59 -12.60 -5.56 -7.74
N HIS A 60 -12.16 -6.69 -8.29
CA HIS A 60 -12.91 -7.96 -8.24
C HIS A 60 -12.75 -8.68 -6.89
N PHE A 61 -11.56 -8.60 -6.29
CA PHE A 61 -11.29 -9.15 -4.95
C PHE A 61 -10.61 -8.09 -4.07
N PRO A 62 -11.38 -7.10 -3.57
CA PRO A 62 -10.87 -6.05 -2.70
C PRO A 62 -10.13 -6.62 -1.49
N CYS A 63 -9.12 -5.90 -1.01
CA CYS A 63 -8.48 -6.23 0.25
C CYS A 63 -9.44 -5.91 1.39
N ASN A 64 -9.75 -6.91 2.22
CA ASN A 64 -10.74 -6.77 3.29
C ASN A 64 -10.09 -6.80 4.67
N GLU A 65 -10.75 -6.20 5.63
CA GLU A 65 -10.37 -6.27 7.05
C GLU A 65 -8.91 -5.85 7.32
N ILE A 66 -8.44 -4.80 6.64
CA ILE A 66 -7.09 -4.26 6.86
C ILE A 66 -7.08 -3.39 8.11
N LEU A 67 -6.15 -3.66 9.03
CA LEU A 67 -5.96 -2.87 10.24
C LEU A 67 -4.61 -2.14 10.19
N LEU A 68 -4.65 -0.81 10.33
CA LEU A 68 -3.46 0.03 10.47
C LEU A 68 -3.35 0.57 11.89
N GLN A 69 -2.26 0.26 12.59
CA GLN A 69 -2.05 0.69 13.96
C GLN A 69 -0.67 1.30 14.16
N ASN A 70 -0.62 2.51 14.71
CA ASN A 70 0.63 3.19 15.10
C ASN A 70 1.68 3.21 13.97
N ILE A 71 1.28 3.73 12.80
CA ILE A 71 2.13 3.90 11.62
C ILE A 71 2.68 5.32 11.58
N ASN A 72 4.00 5.47 11.56
CA ASN A 72 4.66 6.76 11.52
C ASN A 72 5.81 6.75 10.50
N LEU A 73 5.46 7.03 9.25
CA LEU A 73 6.42 7.13 8.15
C LEU A 73 6.70 8.60 7.84
N ARG A 74 7.96 8.92 7.50
CA ARG A 74 8.36 10.26 7.05
C ARG A 74 9.18 10.18 5.78
N HIS A 75 9.22 11.23 4.99
CA HIS A 75 10.15 11.25 3.87
C HIS A 75 11.58 11.49 4.39
N SER A 76 12.58 10.91 3.72
CA SER A 76 13.99 11.05 4.09
C SER A 76 14.51 12.48 3.88
N ASN A 77 13.89 13.20 2.93
CA ASN A 77 13.96 14.65 2.84
C ASN A 77 12.76 15.27 3.59
N ALA A 78 13.04 16.04 4.64
CA ALA A 78 12.04 16.64 5.53
C ALA A 78 11.10 17.66 4.85
N SER A 79 11.48 18.20 3.69
CA SER A 79 10.64 19.14 2.91
C SER A 79 9.56 18.44 2.08
N VAL A 80 9.55 17.11 2.02
CA VAL A 80 8.58 16.33 1.24
C VAL A 80 7.56 15.68 2.16
N THR A 81 6.28 15.94 1.90
CA THR A 81 5.18 15.25 2.57
C THR A 81 4.90 13.92 1.86
N LEU A 82 4.79 12.84 2.64
CA LEU A 82 4.44 11.53 2.12
C LEU A 82 2.96 11.42 1.80
N GLU A 83 2.67 10.57 0.83
CA GLU A 83 1.34 10.20 0.38
C GLU A 83 1.09 8.71 0.62
N ALA A 84 -0.19 8.38 0.73
CA ALA A 84 -0.69 7.02 0.67
C ALA A 84 -1.53 6.86 -0.60
N LEU A 85 -1.35 5.74 -1.31
CA LEU A 85 -2.18 5.33 -2.43
C LEU A 85 -2.94 4.08 -2.02
N CYS A 86 -4.26 4.14 -1.98
CA CYS A 86 -5.11 3.06 -1.51
C CYS A 86 -6.24 2.85 -2.51
N LYS A 87 -6.34 1.64 -3.07
CA LYS A 87 -7.32 1.26 -4.10
C LYS A 87 -7.97 -0.06 -3.69
N ASN A 88 -9.30 -0.10 -3.73
CA ASN A 88 -10.11 -1.28 -3.44
C ASN A 88 -9.75 -1.93 -2.10
N VAL A 89 -9.65 -1.11 -1.06
CA VAL A 89 -9.29 -1.55 0.30
C VAL A 89 -10.41 -1.20 1.27
N VAL A 90 -10.84 -2.19 2.05
CA VAL A 90 -11.77 -2.03 3.16
C VAL A 90 -11.00 -2.15 4.46
N PHE A 91 -10.91 -1.04 5.18
CA PHE A 91 -10.27 -1.01 6.50
C PHE A 91 -11.21 -1.58 7.56
N TYR A 92 -10.70 -2.48 8.39
CA TYR A 92 -11.37 -2.90 9.61
C TYR A 92 -11.28 -1.79 10.68
N ASN A 93 -10.07 -1.27 10.89
CA ASN A 93 -9.84 -0.21 11.87
C ASN A 93 -8.54 0.55 11.60
N ILE A 94 -8.47 1.79 12.08
CA ILE A 94 -7.27 2.62 12.10
C ILE A 94 -7.07 3.08 13.54
N ILE A 95 -6.01 2.58 14.18
CA ILE A 95 -5.79 2.75 15.63
C ILE A 95 -4.54 3.60 15.89
N GLY A 96 -4.71 4.64 16.69
CA GLY A 96 -3.62 5.55 17.05
C GLY A 96 -3.15 6.41 15.87
N ARG A 97 -1.87 6.81 15.90
CA ARG A 97 -1.31 7.65 14.83
C ARG A 97 -1.04 6.79 13.59
N VAL A 98 -1.62 7.16 12.45
CA VAL A 98 -1.29 6.58 11.15
C VAL A 98 -0.95 7.71 10.19
N PHE A 99 0.27 7.71 9.67
CA PHE A 99 0.72 8.68 8.67
C PHE A 99 1.78 8.05 7.74
N PRO A 100 1.67 8.24 6.40
CA PRO A 100 0.59 8.92 5.68
C PRO A 100 -0.75 8.16 5.76
N THR A 101 -1.86 8.87 5.59
CA THR A 101 -3.23 8.32 5.65
C THR A 101 -3.78 8.08 4.25
N CYS A 102 -4.48 6.96 4.05
CA CYS A 102 -5.31 6.79 2.86
C CYS A 102 -6.39 7.88 2.83
N SER A 103 -6.48 8.62 1.74
CA SER A 103 -7.59 9.55 1.50
C SER A 103 -8.88 8.75 1.36
N SER A 104 -9.93 9.16 2.07
CA SER A 104 -11.30 8.65 1.93
C SER A 104 -11.89 8.95 0.56
#